data_AF-A0A7Z9YYA7-F1
#
_entry.id   AF-A0A7Z9YYA7-F1
#
_cell.length_a   1.000
_cell.length_b   1.000
_cell.length_c   1.000
_cell.angle_alpha   90.00
_cell.angle_beta   90.00
_cell.angle_gamma   90.00
#
_symmetry.space_group_name_H-M   'P 1'
#
loop_
_entity.id
_entity.type
_entity.pdbx_description
1 polymer ?
#
loop_
_entity_poly.entity_id
_entity_poly.type
_entity_poly.pdbx_seq_one_letter_code
_entity_poly.pdbx_strand_id
1 'polypeptide(L)'
;MYMVWLIFTFLVIALFVFLIRKAGKGPQHSLSSLRQPITDLLRRGYNGGFLIIDVSGSKFFVQFRKYINKPKDYGIELSFPQVERSGPYFDRLISICKEGNYDFEIVKEKQDNESLNFLYVDFGQNISKAHNFVKIVIVDVFDLEEDVVLYVRLENASIIKDELIEQ
;
A
#
# COMPACT_ATOMS: atom_id res chain seq x y z
N MET A 1 -7.34 -34.12 -35.31
CA MET A 1 -7.28 -34.51 -33.88
C MET A 1 -6.22 -33.75 -33.09
N TYR A 2 -4.97 -33.63 -33.58
CA TYR A 2 -3.91 -32.83 -32.94
C TYR A 2 -4.24 -31.33 -32.74
N MET A 3 -4.93 -30.72 -33.72
CA MET A 3 -5.30 -29.30 -33.65
C MET A 3 -6.27 -28.98 -32.49
N VAL A 4 -7.17 -29.92 -32.15
CA VAL A 4 -8.12 -29.78 -31.04
C VAL A 4 -7.39 -29.84 -29.69
N TRP A 5 -6.40 -30.74 -29.56
CA TRP A 5 -5.57 -30.85 -28.37
C TRP A 5 -4.67 -29.62 -28.13
N LEU A 6 -4.16 -29.01 -29.20
CA LEU A 6 -3.39 -27.76 -29.11
C LEU A 6 -4.26 -26.60 -28.60
N ILE A 7 -5.48 -26.44 -29.14
CA ILE A 7 -6.40 -25.38 -28.69
C ILE A 7 -6.80 -25.60 -27.23
N PHE A 8 -7.12 -26.84 -26.84
CA PHE A 8 -7.48 -27.16 -25.46
C PHE A 8 -6.34 -26.87 -24.48
N THR A 9 -5.11 -27.28 -24.82
CA THR A 9 -3.91 -26.98 -24.00
C THR A 9 -3.70 -25.48 -23.85
N PHE A 10 -3.83 -24.72 -24.94
CA PHE A 10 -3.69 -23.26 -24.88
C PHE A 10 -4.75 -22.62 -23.97
N LEU A 11 -6.00 -23.05 -24.05
CA LEU A 11 -7.07 -22.55 -23.18
C LEU A 11 -6.83 -22.85 -21.71
N VAL A 12 -6.34 -24.05 -21.38
CA VAL A 12 -5.99 -24.43 -20.00
C VAL A 12 -4.84 -23.56 -19.47
N ILE A 13 -3.79 -23.34 -20.27
CA ILE A 13 -2.68 -22.46 -19.90
C ILE A 13 -3.16 -21.02 -19.71
N ALA A 14 -3.97 -20.50 -20.63
CA ALA A 14 -4.52 -19.15 -20.53
C ALA A 14 -5.39 -18.97 -19.29
N LEU A 15 -6.24 -19.96 -18.96
CA LEU A 15 -7.03 -19.97 -17.73
C LEU A 15 -6.14 -20.01 -16.48
N PHE A 16 -5.10 -20.84 -16.49
CA PHE A 16 -4.17 -20.96 -15.36
C PHE A 16 -3.40 -19.66 -15.12
N VAL A 17 -2.89 -19.03 -16.19
CA VAL A 17 -2.25 -17.71 -16.13
C VAL A 17 -3.24 -16.65 -15.62
N PHE A 18 -4.49 -16.68 -16.08
CA PHE A 18 -5.53 -15.76 -15.61
C PHE A 18 -5.80 -15.92 -14.10
N LEU A 19 -5.92 -17.16 -13.62
CA LEU A 19 -6.14 -17.46 -12.21
C LEU A 19 -4.96 -17.02 -11.33
N ILE A 20 -3.72 -17.28 -11.75
CA ILE A 20 -2.51 -16.83 -11.03
C ILE A 20 -2.47 -15.31 -10.94
N ARG A 21 -2.74 -14.60 -12.04
CA ARG A 21 -2.73 -13.12 -12.05
C ARG A 21 -3.79 -12.54 -11.12
N LYS A 22 -4.95 -13.19 -10.99
CA LYS A 22 -5.99 -12.77 -10.06
C LYS A 22 -5.59 -13.06 -8.60
N ALA A 23 -5.02 -14.23 -8.34
CA ALA A 23 -4.55 -14.61 -7.00
C ALA A 23 -3.42 -13.70 -6.48
N GLY A 24 -2.53 -13.25 -7.37
CA GLY A 24 -1.40 -12.39 -7.02
C GLY A 24 -1.77 -10.97 -6.57
N LYS A 25 -3.02 -10.52 -6.73
CA LYS A 25 -3.43 -9.15 -6.35
C LYS A 25 -3.66 -9.00 -4.84
N GLY A 26 -3.91 -10.09 -4.12
CA GLY A 26 -4.30 -10.07 -2.70
C GLY A 26 -5.83 -10.08 -2.50
N PRO A 27 -6.31 -10.23 -1.25
CA PRO A 27 -7.73 -10.16 -0.91
C PRO A 27 -8.37 -8.83 -1.33
N GLN A 28 -9.65 -8.91 -1.68
CA GLN A 28 -10.46 -7.77 -2.05
C GLN A 28 -11.01 -7.07 -0.81
N HIS A 29 -10.93 -5.74 -0.79
CA HIS A 29 -11.41 -4.88 0.29
C HIS A 29 -12.21 -3.69 -0.26
N SER A 30 -13.00 -3.09 0.62
CA SER A 30 -13.61 -1.76 0.45
C SER A 30 -12.81 -0.74 1.25
N LEU A 31 -12.97 0.55 0.96
CA LEU A 31 -12.36 1.62 1.76
C LEU A 31 -12.67 1.49 3.27
N SER A 32 -13.89 1.09 3.62
CA SER A 32 -14.31 0.93 5.02
C SER A 32 -13.62 -0.23 5.74
N SER A 33 -13.22 -1.30 5.03
CA SER A 33 -12.62 -2.49 5.63
C SER A 33 -11.09 -2.45 5.74
N LEU A 34 -10.43 -1.39 5.24
CA LEU A 34 -8.98 -1.22 5.31
C LEU A 34 -8.41 -1.08 6.73
N ARG A 35 -9.25 -0.76 7.71
CA ARG A 35 -8.81 -0.64 9.11
C ARG A 35 -8.15 -1.92 9.63
N GLN A 36 -8.66 -3.08 9.22
CA GLN A 36 -8.14 -4.36 9.68
C GLN A 36 -6.75 -4.67 9.07
N PRO A 37 -6.53 -4.60 7.74
CA PRO A 37 -5.19 -4.73 7.17
C PRO A 37 -4.15 -3.77 7.74
N ILE A 38 -4.52 -2.50 7.99
CA ILE A 38 -3.61 -1.53 8.61
C ILE A 38 -3.27 -1.93 10.06
N THR A 39 -4.25 -2.46 10.80
CA THR A 39 -4.01 -3.03 12.14
C THR A 39 -3.08 -4.24 12.08
N ASP A 40 -3.26 -5.11 11.08
CA ASP A 40 -2.44 -6.29 10.90
C ASP A 40 -0.99 -5.92 10.52
N LEU A 41 -0.78 -4.89 9.69
CA LEU A 41 0.55 -4.34 9.44
C LEU A 41 1.22 -3.85 10.73
N LEU A 42 0.52 -3.06 11.55
CA LEU A 42 1.09 -2.52 12.79
C LEU A 42 1.46 -3.65 13.78
N ARG A 43 0.61 -4.67 13.91
CA ARG A 43 0.73 -5.70 14.95
C ARG A 43 1.56 -6.93 14.55
N ARG A 44 1.66 -7.23 13.26
CA ARG A 44 2.30 -8.44 12.74
C ARG A 44 3.51 -8.09 11.90
N GLY A 45 4.35 -9.08 11.58
CA GLY A 45 5.51 -8.86 10.74
C GLY A 45 6.68 -8.13 11.38
N TYR A 46 7.76 -8.05 10.63
CA TYR A 46 9.02 -7.47 11.09
C TYR A 46 9.12 -5.98 10.78
N ASN A 47 10.12 -5.32 11.37
CA ASN A 47 10.54 -3.98 10.95
C ASN A 47 10.74 -3.93 9.42
N GLY A 48 10.17 -2.92 8.76
CA GLY A 48 10.18 -2.82 7.30
C GLY A 48 9.12 -3.67 6.58
N GLY A 49 8.13 -4.22 7.28
CA GLY A 49 6.94 -4.80 6.64
C GLY A 49 6.16 -3.76 5.83
N PHE A 50 5.48 -4.20 4.77
CA PHE A 50 4.72 -3.32 3.88
C PHE A 50 3.26 -3.74 3.75
N LEU A 51 2.38 -2.75 3.63
CA LEU A 51 1.00 -2.92 3.20
C LEU A 51 0.82 -2.15 1.91
N ILE A 52 0.51 -2.85 0.83
CA ILE A 52 0.23 -2.27 -0.48
C ILE A 52 -1.27 -2.38 -0.73
N ILE A 53 -1.90 -1.25 -1.06
CA ILE A 53 -3.34 -1.13 -1.35
C ILE A 53 -3.46 -0.69 -2.81
N ASP A 54 -3.72 -1.63 -3.71
CA ASP A 54 -3.95 -1.35 -5.12
C ASP A 54 -5.42 -1.01 -5.39
N VAL A 55 -5.65 -0.02 -6.22
CA VAL A 55 -6.99 0.37 -6.67
C VAL A 55 -7.34 -0.41 -7.94
N SER A 56 -8.41 -1.21 -7.88
CA SER A 56 -8.88 -2.03 -9.01
C SER A 56 -9.15 -1.20 -10.26
N GLY A 57 -8.72 -1.69 -11.43
CA GLY A 57 -8.94 -1.03 -12.71
C GLY A 57 -8.09 0.22 -12.95
N SER A 58 -7.21 0.60 -12.02
CA SER A 58 -6.34 1.77 -12.16
C SER A 58 -4.85 1.39 -12.02
N LYS A 59 -3.97 2.39 -12.12
CA LYS A 59 -2.54 2.28 -11.82
C LYS A 59 -2.18 2.82 -10.43
N PHE A 60 -3.19 3.27 -9.67
CA PHE A 60 -2.99 3.88 -8.36
C PHE A 60 -2.83 2.84 -7.28
N PHE A 61 -1.95 3.13 -6.34
CA PHE A 61 -1.76 2.36 -5.14
C PHE A 61 -1.34 3.26 -3.99
N VAL A 62 -1.58 2.80 -2.76
CA VAL A 62 -1.08 3.40 -1.53
C VAL A 62 -0.21 2.38 -0.83
N GLN A 63 0.95 2.82 -0.33
CA GLN A 63 1.88 1.95 0.39
C GLN A 63 2.12 2.49 1.80
N PHE A 64 1.92 1.62 2.78
CA PHE A 64 2.44 1.82 4.14
C PHE A 64 3.64 0.95 4.39
N ARG A 65 4.55 1.45 5.22
CA ARG A 65 5.67 0.71 5.80
C ARG A 65 5.50 0.69 7.32
N LYS A 66 5.85 -0.43 7.93
CA LYS A 66 6.02 -0.56 9.37
C LYS A 66 7.45 -0.18 9.75
N TYR A 67 7.61 0.63 10.77
CA TYR A 67 8.91 0.83 11.42
C TYR A 67 8.88 0.37 12.87
N ILE A 68 10.01 -0.15 13.35
CA ILE A 68 10.26 -0.47 14.75
C ILE A 68 11.67 0.03 15.07
N ASN A 69 11.76 1.12 15.83
CA ASN A 69 13.04 1.70 16.23
C ASN A 69 13.55 1.06 17.53
N LYS A 70 12.64 0.90 18.50
CA LYS A 70 12.89 0.30 19.82
C LYS A 70 11.54 -0.07 20.48
N PRO A 71 11.54 -0.81 21.60
CA PRO A 71 10.37 -0.97 22.46
C PRO A 71 9.51 0.29 22.59
N LYS A 72 8.21 0.14 22.32
CA LYS A 72 7.19 1.21 22.35
C LYS A 72 7.34 2.34 21.32
N ASP A 73 8.41 2.35 20.53
CA ASP A 73 8.71 3.31 19.47
C ASP A 73 8.65 2.60 18.12
N TYR A 74 7.42 2.42 17.67
CA TYR A 74 7.07 1.74 16.43
C TYR A 74 5.77 2.31 15.89
N GLY A 75 5.56 2.13 14.59
CA GLY A 75 4.41 2.71 13.92
C GLY A 75 4.30 2.29 12.48
N ILE A 76 3.43 3.01 11.78
CA ILE A 76 3.25 2.92 10.34
C ILE A 76 3.42 4.29 9.72
N GLU A 77 4.10 4.31 8.59
CA GLU A 77 4.32 5.49 7.78
C GLU A 77 3.80 5.23 6.37
N LEU A 78 3.22 6.25 5.72
CA LEU A 78 2.95 6.21 4.29
C LEU A 78 4.17 6.73 3.55
N SER A 79 4.52 6.11 2.43
CA SER A 79 5.57 6.57 1.53
C SER A 79 4.98 6.87 0.16
N PHE A 80 5.23 8.06 -0.37
CA PHE A 80 4.76 8.49 -1.68
C PHE A 80 5.88 9.13 -2.51
N PRO A 81 6.25 8.57 -3.68
CA PRO A 81 7.32 9.10 -4.50
C PRO A 81 6.87 10.33 -5.30
N GLN A 82 7.78 11.29 -5.52
CA GLN A 82 7.67 12.35 -6.51
C GLN A 82 8.30 11.89 -7.83
N VAL A 83 7.50 11.30 -8.70
CA VAL A 83 7.86 10.96 -10.08
C VAL A 83 6.98 11.74 -11.06
N GLU A 84 7.37 11.83 -12.33
CA GLU A 84 6.65 12.61 -13.35
C GLU A 84 5.14 12.32 -13.37
N ARG A 85 4.75 11.05 -13.21
CA ARG A 85 3.34 10.62 -13.17
C ARG A 85 2.61 10.90 -11.87
N SER A 86 3.33 11.10 -10.76
CA SER A 86 2.75 11.36 -9.44
C SER A 86 2.87 12.82 -8.98
N GLY A 87 3.58 13.65 -9.73
CA GLY A 87 3.85 15.06 -9.40
C GLY A 87 2.60 15.85 -8.96
N PRO A 88 1.49 15.86 -9.74
CA PRO A 88 0.27 16.57 -9.34
C PRO A 88 -0.33 16.09 -8.02
N TYR A 89 -0.24 14.78 -7.74
CA TYR A 89 -0.74 14.18 -6.50
C TYR A 89 0.18 14.48 -5.32
N PHE A 90 1.48 14.60 -5.56
CA PHE A 90 2.49 14.89 -4.54
C PHE A 90 2.25 16.24 -3.87
N ASP A 91 2.06 17.30 -4.66
CA ASP A 91 1.80 18.65 -4.12
C ASP A 91 0.44 18.73 -3.40
N ARG A 92 -0.56 17.99 -3.91
CA ARG A 92 -1.86 17.88 -3.27
C ARG A 92 -1.77 17.17 -1.91
N LEU A 93 -1.01 16.08 -1.83
CA LEU A 93 -0.76 15.35 -0.58
C LEU A 93 -0.05 16.23 0.45
N ILE A 94 0.96 17.02 0.04
CA ILE A 94 1.63 17.96 0.94
C ILE A 94 0.63 18.97 1.51
N SER A 95 -0.25 19.50 0.66
CA SER A 95 -1.27 20.47 1.09
C SER A 95 -2.21 19.87 2.13
N ILE A 96 -2.69 18.65 1.89
CA ILE A 96 -3.52 17.89 2.84
C ILE A 96 -2.76 17.63 4.15
N CYS A 97 -1.48 17.28 4.07
CA CYS A 97 -0.66 17.05 5.27
C CYS A 97 -0.53 18.31 6.12
N LYS A 98 -0.30 19.47 5.48
CA LYS A 98 -0.21 20.78 6.16
C LYS A 98 -1.55 21.18 6.77
N GLU A 99 -2.64 21.11 6.03
CA GLU A 99 -3.98 21.50 6.48
C GLU A 99 -4.49 20.61 7.61
N GLY A 100 -4.25 19.30 7.52
CA GLY A 100 -4.67 18.32 8.52
C GLY A 100 -3.71 18.13 9.70
N ASN A 101 -2.63 18.91 9.77
CA ASN A 101 -1.59 18.80 10.79
C ASN A 101 -1.07 17.36 10.96
N TYR A 102 -0.72 16.75 9.82
CA TYR A 102 -0.05 15.46 9.77
C TYR A 102 1.46 15.64 10.01
N ASP A 103 2.08 14.66 10.65
CA ASP A 103 3.53 14.62 10.78
C ASP A 103 4.09 14.06 9.47
N PHE A 104 4.88 14.85 8.76
CA PHE A 104 5.41 14.45 7.47
C PHE A 104 6.80 15.03 7.21
N GLU A 105 7.59 14.29 6.45
CA GLU A 105 8.88 14.72 5.97
C GLU A 105 9.03 14.48 4.46
N ILE A 106 9.86 15.28 3.81
CA ILE A 106 10.23 15.09 2.42
C ILE A 106 11.71 14.73 2.39
N VAL A 107 12.01 13.50 2.01
CA VAL A 107 13.37 12.95 1.99
C VAL A 107 13.82 12.78 0.55
N LYS A 108 15.04 13.21 0.26
CA LYS A 108 15.68 13.02 -1.04
C LYS A 108 16.52 11.76 -1.01
N GLU A 109 16.05 10.71 -1.66
CA GLU A 109 16.74 9.43 -1.77
C GLU A 109 17.48 9.32 -3.10
N LYS A 110 18.65 8.67 -3.09
CA LYS A 110 19.42 8.38 -4.29
C LYS A 110 19.12 6.94 -4.73
N GLN A 111 18.59 6.78 -5.93
CA GLN A 111 18.37 5.49 -6.55
C GLN A 111 18.97 5.52 -7.96
N ASP A 112 19.91 4.62 -8.26
CA ASP A 112 20.49 4.42 -9.61
C ASP A 112 20.91 5.70 -10.36
N ASN A 113 21.65 6.59 -9.67
CA ASN A 113 22.11 7.92 -10.16
C ASN A 113 21.03 9.00 -10.34
N GLU A 114 19.76 8.68 -10.11
CA GLU A 114 18.69 9.66 -10.02
C GLU A 114 18.36 9.94 -8.56
N SER A 115 17.97 11.19 -8.28
CA SER A 115 17.51 11.57 -6.95
C SER A 115 16.01 11.74 -6.96
N LEU A 116 15.32 10.95 -6.15
CA LEU A 116 13.86 10.97 -6.02
C LEU A 116 13.50 11.57 -4.67
N ASN A 117 12.49 12.44 -4.66
CA ASN A 117 11.92 12.91 -3.41
C ASN A 117 10.80 11.95 -2.99
N PHE A 118 10.75 11.62 -1.72
CA PHE A 118 9.68 10.84 -1.12
C PHE A 118 9.02 11.66 -0.04
N LEU A 119 7.69 11.69 -0.06
CA LEU A 119 6.88 12.18 1.04
C LEU A 119 6.62 11.00 1.98
N TYR A 120 7.10 11.14 3.22
CA TYR A 120 6.79 10.22 4.30
C TYR A 120 5.79 10.89 5.24
N VAL A 121 4.72 10.18 5.59
CA VAL A 121 3.71 10.67 6.55
C VAL A 121 3.64 9.67 7.69
N ASP A 122 3.97 10.10 8.90
CA ASP A 122 3.97 9.25 10.08
C ASP A 122 2.62 9.28 10.80
N PHE A 123 2.10 8.09 11.09
CA PHE A 123 0.88 7.89 11.86
C PHE A 123 1.14 7.28 13.23
N GLY A 124 2.38 6.89 13.52
CA GLY A 124 2.75 6.13 14.70
C GLY A 124 1.86 4.89 14.82
N GLN A 125 1.27 4.70 15.99
CA GLN A 125 0.34 3.60 16.26
C GLN A 125 -1.13 3.96 15.97
N ASN A 126 -1.41 5.14 15.40
CA ASN A 126 -2.77 5.64 15.19
C ASN A 126 -3.39 5.10 13.90
N ILE A 127 -3.93 3.88 14.01
CA ILE A 127 -4.65 3.19 12.93
C ILE A 127 -5.79 4.02 12.35
N SER A 128 -6.55 4.76 13.19
CA SER A 128 -7.69 5.54 12.72
C SER A 128 -7.24 6.71 11.84
N LYS A 129 -6.14 7.38 12.23
CA LYS A 129 -5.55 8.48 11.45
C LYS A 129 -5.02 7.98 10.10
N ALA A 130 -4.30 6.85 10.09
CA ALA A 130 -3.82 6.21 8.87
C ALA A 130 -4.96 5.78 7.93
N HIS A 131 -6.01 5.16 8.49
CA HIS A 131 -7.19 4.72 7.72
C HIS A 131 -7.92 5.91 7.08
N ASN A 132 -8.16 6.96 7.85
CA ASN A 132 -8.79 8.17 7.33
C ASN A 132 -7.93 8.85 6.26
N PHE A 133 -6.60 8.85 6.44
CA PHE A 133 -5.70 9.40 5.45
C PHE A 133 -5.78 8.65 4.13
N VAL A 134 -5.80 7.31 4.13
CA VAL A 134 -5.99 6.54 2.88
C VAL A 134 -7.29 6.88 2.16
N LYS A 135 -8.38 7.09 2.91
CA LYS A 135 -9.64 7.52 2.30
C LYS A 135 -9.49 8.86 1.60
N ILE A 136 -8.86 9.83 2.27
CA ILE A 136 -8.54 11.14 1.68
C ILE A 136 -7.67 10.98 0.43
N VAL A 137 -6.63 10.14 0.47
CA VAL A 137 -5.79 9.90 -0.71
C VAL A 137 -6.60 9.31 -1.87
N ILE A 138 -7.41 8.28 -1.61
CA ILE A 138 -8.14 7.61 -2.68
C ILE A 138 -9.25 8.51 -3.25
N VAL A 139 -10.00 9.21 -2.41
CA VAL A 139 -11.14 10.02 -2.84
C VAL A 139 -10.68 11.41 -3.31
N ASP A 140 -9.92 12.13 -2.50
CA ASP A 140 -9.64 13.56 -2.75
C ASP A 140 -8.37 13.78 -3.59
N VAL A 141 -7.40 12.86 -3.54
CA VAL A 141 -6.14 12.98 -4.30
C VAL A 141 -6.22 12.24 -5.62
N PHE A 142 -6.67 10.99 -5.62
CA PHE A 142 -6.82 10.21 -6.85
C PHE A 142 -8.15 10.47 -7.58
N ASP A 143 -9.06 11.24 -6.99
CA ASP A 143 -10.36 11.60 -7.58
C ASP A 143 -11.20 10.36 -7.93
N LEU A 144 -11.36 9.46 -6.95
CA LEU A 144 -12.07 8.18 -7.11
C LEU A 144 -13.30 8.10 -6.19
N GLU A 145 -14.25 7.26 -6.56
CA GLU A 145 -15.47 7.01 -5.78
C GLU A 145 -15.20 6.20 -4.50
N GLU A 146 -16.04 6.37 -3.48
CA GLU A 146 -15.87 5.68 -2.18
C GLU A 146 -16.10 4.17 -2.23
N ASP A 147 -16.84 3.68 -3.23
CA ASP A 147 -17.17 2.26 -3.41
C ASP A 147 -16.12 1.49 -4.23
N VAL A 148 -14.99 2.14 -4.52
CA VAL A 148 -13.90 1.56 -5.28
C VAL A 148 -13.40 0.24 -4.68
N VAL A 149 -13.15 -0.72 -5.56
CA VAL A 149 -12.63 -2.03 -5.19
C VAL A 149 -11.13 -1.94 -4.97
N LEU A 150 -10.67 -2.39 -3.81
CA LEU A 150 -9.26 -2.38 -3.43
C LEU A 150 -8.72 -3.80 -3.32
N TYR A 151 -7.45 -3.98 -3.66
CA TYR A 151 -6.71 -5.21 -3.43
C TYR A 151 -5.57 -4.95 -2.47
N VAL A 152 -5.51 -5.72 -1.40
CA VAL A 152 -4.58 -5.46 -0.32
C VAL A 152 -3.56 -6.58 -0.21
N ARG A 153 -2.28 -6.23 -0.17
CA ARG A 153 -1.18 -7.17 0.07
C ARG A 153 -0.37 -6.75 1.28
N LEU A 154 -0.10 -7.72 2.13
CA LEU A 154 0.85 -7.61 3.22
C LEU A 154 2.12 -8.33 2.80
N GLU A 155 3.22 -7.59 2.67
CA GLU A 155 4.54 -8.11 2.32
C GLU A 155 5.47 -7.99 3.52
N ASN A 156 6.31 -9.02 3.73
CA ASN A 156 7.17 -9.15 4.92
C ASN A 156 6.41 -9.07 6.27
N ALA A 157 5.08 -9.19 6.23
CA ALA A 157 4.25 -9.37 7.41
C ALA A 157 4.12 -10.87 7.73
N SER A 158 5.09 -11.39 8.48
CA SER A 158 5.02 -12.76 9.02
C SER A 158 3.79 -12.95 9.92
N ILE A 159 3.31 -14.19 9.99
CA ILE A 159 2.25 -14.65 10.92
C ILE A 159 2.70 -14.49 12.38
N ILE A 160 4.00 -14.38 12.61
CA ILE A 160 4.64 -14.23 13.92
C ILE A 160 4.46 -12.78 14.39
N LYS A 161 3.93 -12.60 15.60
CA LYS A 161 3.97 -11.32 16.31
C LYS A 161 5.43 -10.93 16.53
N ASP A 162 5.78 -9.68 16.26
CA ASP A 162 7.15 -9.22 16.50
C ASP A 162 7.41 -9.10 18.00
N GLU A 163 8.35 -9.91 18.50
CA GLU A 163 8.77 -9.93 19.90
C GLU A 163 9.38 -8.58 20.33
N LEU A 164 9.89 -7.78 19.39
CA LEU A 164 10.47 -6.46 19.65
C LEU A 164 9.43 -5.40 20.07
N ILE A 165 8.13 -5.67 19.87
CA ILE A 165 7.05 -4.79 20.35
C ILE A 165 6.77 -5.02 21.84
N GLU A 166 7.03 -6.24 22.35
CA GLU A 166 6.64 -6.68 23.71
C GLU A 166 7.80 -6.68 24.73
N GLN A 167 9.07 -6.52 24.29
CA GLN A 167 10.23 -6.27 25.16
C GLN A 167 10.32 -4.79 25.56
#